data_AF-A0A662RCE0-F1
#
_entry.id   AF-A0A662RCE0-F1
#
_cell.length_a   1.000
_cell.length_b   1.000
_cell.length_c   1.000
_cell.angle_alpha   90.00
_cell.angle_beta   90.00
_cell.angle_gamma   90.00
#
_symmetry.space_group_name_H-M   'P 1'
#
loop_
_entity.id
_entity.type
_entity.pdbx_description
1 polymer ?
#
loop_
_entity_poly.entity_id
_entity_poly.type
_entity_poly.pdbx_seq_one_letter_code
_entity_poly.pdbx_strand_id
1 'polypeptide(L)' 'MEKPIVSDYNPVKASLEAGKEYFYSTCGRSETQPFCDGSHSKFTAEDVGIIPE' A
#
# COMPACT_ATOMS: atom_id res chain seq x y z
N MET A 1 1.17 -5.41 -10.75
CA MET A 1 1.00 -5.26 -9.28
C MET A 1 1.18 -6.63 -8.68
N GLU A 2 1.96 -6.69 -7.62
CA GLU A 2 2.43 -7.95 -7.04
C GLU A 2 1.77 -8.18 -5.70
N LYS A 3 2.08 -9.31 -5.07
CA LYS A 3 1.41 -9.70 -3.83
C LYS A 3 1.51 -8.56 -2.79
N PRO A 4 0.37 -8.14 -2.22
CA PRO A 4 0.37 -7.12 -1.18
C PRO A 4 1.03 -7.66 0.09
N ILE A 5 1.62 -6.76 0.87
CA ILE A 5 2.22 -7.07 2.17
C ILE A 5 1.38 -6.50 3.31
N VAL A 6 1.53 -7.06 4.51
CA VAL A 6 0.94 -6.47 5.72
C VAL A 6 1.75 -5.23 6.09
N SER A 7 1.15 -4.05 5.97
CA SER A 7 1.84 -2.80 6.30
C SER A 7 2.01 -2.60 7.81
N ASP A 8 0.97 -2.91 8.59
CA ASP A 8 0.98 -2.92 10.05
C ASP A 8 -0.18 -3.82 10.56
N TYR A 9 -0.11 -4.25 11.81
CA TYR A 9 -1.17 -5.05 12.44
C TYR A 9 -2.23 -4.17 13.14
N ASN A 10 -2.00 -2.87 13.22
CA ASN A 10 -2.90 -1.91 13.87
C ASN A 10 -3.64 -1.05 12.83
N PRO A 11 -4.92 -0.71 13.07
CA PRO A 11 -5.65 0.18 12.20
C PRO A 11 -5.15 1.62 12.31
N VAL A 12 -5.19 2.35 11.18
CA VAL A 12 -4.87 3.78 11.14
C VAL A 12 -6.16 4.59 11.11
N LYS A 13 -6.29 5.55 12.03
CA LYS A 13 -7.39 6.51 12.02
C LYS A 13 -7.12 7.59 10.97
N ALA A 14 -8.00 7.72 9.99
CA ALA A 14 -7.94 8.77 8.97
C ALA A 14 -9.10 9.77 9.14
N SER A 15 -8.79 11.06 9.05
CA SER A 15 -9.79 12.13 8.94
C SER A 15 -10.02 12.43 7.47
N LEU A 16 -11.25 12.25 7.00
CA LEU A 16 -11.64 12.47 5.61
C LEU A 16 -12.53 13.71 5.48
N GLU A 17 -12.36 14.44 4.39
CA GLU A 17 -13.17 15.60 4.05
C GLU A 17 -14.22 15.19 3.00
N ALA A 18 -15.46 15.64 3.18
CA ALA A 18 -16.54 15.33 2.25
C ALA A 18 -16.26 15.93 0.87
N GLY A 19 -16.46 15.13 -0.18
CA GLY A 19 -16.25 15.54 -1.57
C GLY A 19 -14.78 15.51 -2.04
N LYS A 20 -13.83 15.11 -1.18
CA LYS A 20 -12.43 14.91 -1.57
C LYS A 20 -12.17 13.45 -1.91
N GLU A 21 -11.48 13.25 -3.03
CA GLU A 21 -11.03 11.93 -3.46
C GLU A 21 -9.75 11.54 -2.73
N TYR A 22 -9.70 10.29 -2.27
CA TYR A 22 -8.56 9.70 -1.62
C TYR A 22 -8.24 8.37 -2.29
N PHE A 23 -6.95 8.10 -2.50
CA PHE A 23 -6.49 6.85 -3.07
C PHE A 23 -6.06 5.95 -1.92
N TYR A 24 -6.77 4.84 -1.71
CA TYR A 24 -6.44 3.88 -0.65
C TYR A 24 -5.30 2.96 -1.08
N SER A 25 -4.35 2.71 -0.18
CA SER A 25 -3.24 1.80 -0.44
C SER A 25 -3.70 0.34 -0.37
N THR A 26 -3.53 -0.41 -1.45
CA THR A 26 -3.87 -1.85 -1.50
C THR A 26 -2.64 -2.75 -1.55
N CYS A 27 -1.46 -2.21 -1.89
CA CYS A 27 -0.23 -2.97 -2.02
C CYS A 27 0.52 -3.16 -0.68
N GLY A 28 0.18 -2.39 0.36
CA GLY A 28 0.81 -2.45 1.68
C GLY A 28 2.19 -1.79 1.79
N ARG A 29 2.71 -1.15 0.72
CA ARG A 29 4.07 -0.60 0.65
C ARG A 29 4.15 0.92 0.71
N SER A 30 3.02 1.59 0.93
CA SER A 30 3.01 3.05 1.01
C SER A 30 3.66 3.54 2.29
N GLU A 31 4.44 4.61 2.21
CA GLU A 31 4.99 5.28 3.40
C GLU A 31 3.95 6.21 4.06
N THR A 32 2.86 6.53 3.36
CA THR A 32 1.80 7.44 3.83
C THR A 32 0.49 6.70 4.09
N GLN A 33 0.55 5.52 4.70
CA GLN A 33 -0.65 4.75 5.07
C GLN A 33 -1.66 5.62 5.83
N PRO A 34 -2.97 5.49 5.55
CA PRO A 34 -3.60 4.44 4.74
C PRO A 34 -3.69 4.73 3.23
N PHE A 35 -3.09 5.84 2.76
CA PHE A 35 -3.27 6.30 1.38
C PHE A 35 -2.13 5.85 0.47
N CYS A 36 -2.39 5.87 -0.84
CA CYS A 36 -1.42 5.55 -1.87
C CYS A 36 -0.51 6.75 -2.17
N ASP A 37 0.79 6.51 -2.17
CA ASP A 37 1.88 7.46 -2.51
C ASP A 37 2.60 7.10 -3.83
N GLY A 38 2.09 6.11 -4.57
CA GLY A 38 2.72 5.61 -5.80
C GLY A 38 3.83 4.57 -5.57
N SER A 39 4.11 4.18 -4.31
CA SER A 39 5.12 3.16 -4.02
C SER A 39 4.79 1.80 -4.63
N HIS A 40 3.53 1.52 -4.98
CA HIS A 40 3.11 0.28 -5.67
C HIS A 40 3.81 0.01 -7.01
N SER A 41 4.40 1.03 -7.64
CA SER A 41 5.07 0.91 -8.95
C SER A 41 6.58 0.65 -8.83
N LYS A 42 7.13 0.67 -7.62
CA LYS A 42 8.59 0.60 -7.39
C LYS A 42 9.11 -0.80 -7.06
N PHE A 43 8.23 -1.79 -6.95
CA PHE A 43 8.59 -3.14 -6.51
C PHE A 43 8.26 -4.16 -7.60
N THR A 44 9.21 -5.07 -7.84
CA THR A 44 9.10 -6.25 -8.71
C THR A 44 9.18 -7.54 -7.89
N ALA A 45 8.85 -8.68 -8.52
CA ALA A 45 8.56 -9.92 -7.80
C ALA A 45 9.78 -10.40 -7.02
N GLU A 46 10.94 -10.05 -7.58
CA GLU A 46 12.27 -10.22 -7.02
C GLU A 46 12.42 -9.45 -5.69
N ASP A 47 11.94 -8.20 -5.62
CA ASP A 47 11.97 -7.37 -4.40
C ASP A 47 11.04 -7.91 -3.30
N VAL A 48 9.97 -8.61 -3.68
CA VAL A 48 8.98 -9.15 -2.72
C VAL A 48 9.47 -10.45 -2.07
N GLY A 49 10.60 -11.01 -2.53
CA GLY A 49 11.09 -12.29 -2.05
C GLY A 49 10.14 -13.45 -2.35
N ILE A 50 9.27 -13.28 -3.35
CA ILE A 50 8.47 -14.40 -3.88
C ILE A 50 9.43 -15.16 -4.77
N ILE A 51 10.01 -16.23 -4.22
CA ILE A 51 10.68 -17.25 -5.00
C ILE A 51 9.62 -17.77 -5.99
N PRO A 52 9.83 -17.66 -7.32
CA PRO A 52 8.91 -18.28 -8.25
C PRO A 52 8.89 -19.78 -7.94
N GLU A 53 7.70 -20.36 -7.78
CA GLU A 53 7.53 -21.82 -7.72
C GLU A 53 8.14 -22.50 -8.96
#